data_AF-A0AAP0SKE0-F1
#
_entry.id   AF-A0AAP0SKE0-F1
#
_cell.length_a   1.000
_cell.length_b   1.000
_cell.length_c   1.000
_cell.angle_alpha   90.00
_cell.angle_beta   90.00
_cell.angle_gamma   90.00
#
_symmetry.space_group_name_H-M   'P 1'
#
loop_
_entity.id
_entity.type
_entity.pdbx_description
1 polymer ?
#
loop_
_entity_poly.entity_id
_entity_poly.type
_entity_poly.pdbx_seq_one_letter_code
_entity_poly.pdbx_strand_id
1 'polypeptide(L)'
;MFCVRLLQSLGLALVAYLFVCLMTASMREEPFSLTLPEISQPDGNSAVDLLLFSLPGQLLFVLVGCFILRRRLLGRGFVLFAALTALLQCLLFANAFGNTWSTAEIFGLLGFNLHWLVVALVPGLAWLFGLERLRG
;
A
#
# COMPACT_ATOMS: atom_id res chain seq x y z
N MET A 1 -4.10 8.94 -21.36
CA MET A 1 -4.63 7.99 -20.35
C MET A 1 -3.54 7.44 -19.43
N PHE A 2 -2.40 6.98 -19.98
CA PHE A 2 -1.29 6.40 -19.21
C PHE A 2 -0.76 7.31 -18.09
N CYS A 3 -0.45 8.59 -18.36
CA CYS A 3 0.07 9.51 -17.33
C CYS A 3 -0.86 9.68 -16.12
N VAL A 4 -2.18 9.72 -16.36
CA VAL A 4 -3.18 9.82 -15.28
C VAL A 4 -3.23 8.53 -14.46
N ARG A 5 -3.15 7.36 -15.12
CA ARG A 5 -3.12 6.06 -14.43
C ARG A 5 -1.84 5.88 -13.60
N LEU A 6 -0.71 6.37 -14.10
CA LEU A 6 0.56 6.40 -13.38
C LEU A 6 0.49 7.34 -12.18
N LEU A 7 -0.10 8.53 -12.33
CA LEU A 7 -0.32 9.43 -11.21
C LEU A 7 -1.28 8.83 -10.18
N GLN A 8 -2.33 8.12 -10.61
CA GLN A 8 -3.24 7.41 -9.72
C GLN A 8 -2.58 6.22 -9.01
N SER A 9 -1.62 5.53 -9.65
CA SER A 9 -0.90 4.42 -9.01
C SER A 9 0.00 4.89 -7.86
N LEU A 10 0.47 6.15 -7.86
CA LEU A 10 1.15 6.73 -6.69
C LEU A 10 0.27 6.73 -5.43
N GLY A 11 -1.06 6.73 -5.59
CA GLY A 11 -1.99 6.52 -4.49
C GLY A 11 -1.78 5.16 -3.79
N LEU A 12 -1.31 4.12 -4.49
CA LEU A 12 -1.01 2.83 -3.90
C LEU A 12 0.25 2.88 -3.03
N ALA A 13 1.28 3.63 -3.44
CA ALA A 13 2.44 3.89 -2.60
C ALA A 13 2.04 4.65 -1.33
N LEU A 14 1.17 5.65 -1.45
CA LEU A 14 0.64 6.39 -0.30
C LEU A 14 -0.12 5.48 0.66
N VAL A 15 -0.99 4.60 0.15
CA VAL A 15 -1.72 3.64 0.98
C VAL A 15 -0.76 2.67 1.69
N ALA A 16 0.23 2.14 0.96
CA ALA A 16 1.24 1.25 1.52
C ALA A 16 2.05 1.92 2.64
N TYR A 17 2.48 3.17 2.40
CA TYR A 17 3.19 4.00 3.36
C TYR A 17 2.38 4.21 4.65
N LEU A 18 1.15 4.69 4.51
CA LEU A 18 0.28 4.94 5.66
C LEU A 18 -0.05 3.65 6.42
N PHE A 19 -0.30 2.55 5.69
CA PHE A 19 -0.56 1.25 6.29
C PHE A 19 0.62 0.77 7.14
N VAL A 20 1.86 0.87 6.62
CA VAL A 20 3.06 0.49 7.38
C VAL A 20 3.25 1.37 8.61
N CYS A 21 3.10 2.70 8.49
CA CYS A 21 3.20 3.60 9.65
C CYS A 21 2.15 3.29 10.72
N LEU A 22 0.89 3.09 10.34
CA LEU A 22 -0.20 2.78 11.25
C LEU A 22 -0.04 1.42 11.94
N MET A 23 0.29 0.39 11.16
CA MET A 23 0.57 -0.95 11.68
C MET A 23 1.71 -0.91 12.69
N THR A 24 2.82 -0.24 12.34
CA THR A 24 3.99 -0.17 13.21
C THR A 24 3.71 0.59 14.50
N ALA A 25 3.00 1.72 14.42
CA ALA A 25 2.57 2.47 15.60
C ALA A 25 1.70 1.60 16.52
N SER A 26 0.78 0.82 15.94
CA SER A 26 -0.08 -0.09 16.72
C SER A 26 0.69 -1.25 17.37
N MET A 27 1.72 -1.79 16.70
CA MET A 27 2.53 -2.88 17.26
C MET A 27 3.52 -2.41 18.33
N ARG A 28 4.00 -1.17 18.23
CA ARG A 28 4.95 -0.59 19.20
C ARG A 28 4.28 0.14 20.36
N GLU A 29 2.94 0.19 20.39
CA GLU A 29 2.15 0.99 21.35
C GLU A 29 2.59 2.46 21.42
N GLU A 30 3.15 2.98 20.32
CA GLU A 30 3.68 4.33 20.22
C GLU A 30 2.68 5.26 19.53
N PRO A 31 2.72 6.57 19.82
CA PRO A 31 1.93 7.55 19.09
C PRO A 31 2.25 7.48 17.59
N PHE A 32 1.21 7.65 16.77
CA PHE A 32 1.36 7.64 15.32
C PHE A 32 2.40 8.67 14.88
N SER A 33 3.37 8.19 14.09
CA SER A 33 4.39 9.01 13.46
C SER A 33 4.44 8.74 11.96
N LEU A 34 4.72 9.79 11.19
CA LEU A 34 5.01 9.70 9.76
C LEU A 34 6.47 9.28 9.49
N THR A 35 7.26 9.03 10.55
CA THR A 35 8.59 8.46 10.37
C THR A 35 8.45 7.00 9.96
N LEU A 36 9.03 6.65 8.81
CA LEU A 36 9.00 5.28 8.34
C LEU A 36 9.90 4.42 9.24
N PRO A 37 9.42 3.26 9.73
CA PRO A 37 10.26 2.35 10.49
C PRO A 37 11.41 1.82 9.62
N GLU A 38 12.54 1.49 10.24
CA GLU A 38 13.61 0.73 9.57
C GLU A 38 13.11 -0.70 9.29
N ILE A 39 12.95 -1.05 8.00
CA ILE A 39 12.31 -2.32 7.58
C ILE A 39 13.28 -3.29 6.89
N SER A 40 14.53 -2.95 6.61
CA SER A 40 15.42 -3.90 5.91
C SER A 40 16.89 -3.78 6.27
N GLN A 41 17.43 -2.58 6.45
CA GLN A 41 18.83 -2.37 6.84
C GLN A 41 18.99 -1.12 7.70
N PRO A 42 19.91 -1.12 8.69
CA PRO A 42 20.21 0.05 9.53
C PRO A 42 20.80 1.24 8.73
N ASP A 43 21.25 1.02 7.49
CA ASP A 43 21.77 2.07 6.60
C ASP A 43 20.92 2.25 5.31
N GLY A 44 19.79 1.53 5.19
CA GLY A 44 18.94 1.51 4.01
C GLY A 44 17.84 2.58 4.05
N ASN A 45 17.59 3.26 2.93
CA ASN A 45 16.46 4.19 2.84
C ASN A 45 15.15 3.41 2.77
N SER A 46 14.47 3.27 3.91
CA SER A 46 13.22 2.50 4.03
C SER A 46 12.11 3.01 3.09
N ALA A 47 12.15 4.28 2.68
CA ALA A 47 11.22 4.81 1.69
C ALA A 47 11.41 4.18 0.30
N VAL A 48 12.66 3.86 -0.06
CA VAL A 48 12.99 3.19 -1.33
C VAL A 48 12.49 1.74 -1.30
N ASP A 49 12.68 1.03 -0.19
CA ASP A 49 12.17 -0.34 -0.04
C ASP A 49 10.65 -0.37 -0.15
N LEU A 50 9.97 0.55 0.53
CA LEU A 50 8.51 0.66 0.44
C LEU A 50 8.04 0.93 -1.00
N LEU A 51 8.70 1.87 -1.69
CA LEU A 51 8.40 2.16 -3.09
C LEU A 51 8.63 0.95 -3.98
N LEU A 52 9.77 0.28 -3.85
CA LEU A 52 10.15 -0.89 -4.64
C LEU A 52 9.12 -2.01 -4.48
N PHE A 53 8.67 -2.28 -3.27
CA PHE A 53 7.65 -3.31 -3.00
C PHE A 53 6.23 -2.85 -3.31
N SER A 54 6.00 -1.56 -3.52
CA SER A 54 4.75 -1.05 -4.09
C SER A 54 4.69 -1.11 -5.61
N LEU A 55 5.83 -1.18 -6.31
CA LEU A 55 5.90 -1.22 -7.78
C LEU A 55 5.07 -2.34 -8.42
N PRO A 56 5.06 -3.59 -7.93
CA PRO A 56 4.27 -4.66 -8.55
C PRO A 56 2.77 -4.30 -8.56
N GLY A 57 2.25 -3.79 -7.44
CA GLY A 57 0.86 -3.34 -7.35
C GLY A 57 0.57 -2.13 -8.24
N GLN A 58 1.51 -1.18 -8.32
CA GLN A 58 1.41 -0.02 -9.22
C GLN A 58 1.36 -0.43 -10.69
N LEU A 59 2.29 -1.28 -11.14
CA LEU A 59 2.37 -1.74 -12.52
C LEU A 59 1.10 -2.52 -12.91
N LEU A 60 0.62 -3.41 -12.05
CA LEU A 60 -0.63 -4.13 -12.28
C LEU A 60 -1.82 -3.18 -12.36
N PHE A 61 -1.91 -2.19 -11.47
CA PHE A 61 -2.96 -1.18 -11.52
C PHE A 61 -2.90 -0.33 -12.79
N VAL A 62 -1.72 0.08 -13.24
CA VAL A 62 -1.57 0.84 -14.49
C VAL A 62 -1.97 -0.02 -15.68
N LEU A 63 -1.50 -1.26 -15.75
CA LEU A 63 -1.79 -2.19 -16.85
C LEU A 63 -3.30 -2.44 -16.95
N VAL A 64 -3.93 -2.84 -15.85
CA VAL A 64 -5.36 -3.16 -15.79
C VAL A 64 -6.22 -1.89 -15.90
N GLY A 65 -5.80 -0.81 -15.24
CA GLY A 65 -6.50 0.47 -15.22
C GLY A 65 -6.56 1.16 -16.58
N CYS A 66 -5.64 0.83 -17.51
CA CYS A 66 -5.74 1.28 -18.90
C CYS A 66 -6.97 0.71 -19.63
N PHE A 67 -7.44 -0.49 -19.25
CA PHE A 67 -8.62 -1.12 -19.85
C PHE A 67 -9.92 -0.80 -19.12
N ILE A 68 -9.85 -0.24 -17.90
CA ILE A 68 -11.03 0.08 -17.10
C ILE A 68 -11.49 1.52 -17.35
N LEU A 69 -12.66 1.65 -17.97
CA LEU A 69 -13.36 2.92 -18.22
C LEU A 69 -14.36 3.29 -17.12
N ARG A 70 -14.90 2.32 -16.37
CA ARG A 70 -15.92 2.58 -15.34
C ARG A 70 -15.26 2.93 -14.01
N ARG A 71 -15.58 4.12 -13.47
CA ARG A 71 -15.08 4.63 -12.18
C ARG A 71 -15.28 3.67 -10.99
N ARG A 72 -16.42 2.98 -10.94
CA ARG A 72 -16.68 1.96 -9.89
C ARG A 72 -15.75 0.76 -9.98
N LEU A 73 -15.49 0.27 -11.19
CA LEU A 73 -14.55 -0.85 -11.41
C LEU A 73 -13.12 -0.42 -11.10
N LEU A 74 -12.77 0.83 -11.43
CA LEU A 74 -11.46 1.40 -11.12
C LEU A 74 -11.21 1.44 -9.61
N GLY A 75 -12.19 1.92 -8.84
CA GLY A 75 -12.11 1.96 -7.37
C GLY A 75 -11.97 0.56 -6.77
N ARG A 76 -12.76 -0.43 -7.23
CA ARG A 76 -12.63 -1.82 -6.76
C ARG A 76 -11.27 -2.42 -7.10
N GLY A 77 -10.77 -2.16 -8.32
CA GLY A 77 -9.42 -2.57 -8.73
C GLY A 77 -8.35 -1.93 -7.85
N PHE A 78 -8.46 -0.62 -7.58
CA PHE A 78 -7.54 0.08 -6.69
C PHE A 78 -7.50 -0.53 -5.28
N VAL A 79 -8.66 -0.81 -4.68
CA VAL A 79 -8.73 -1.47 -3.37
C VAL A 79 -8.08 -2.86 -3.40
N LEU A 80 -8.32 -3.64 -4.44
CA LEU A 80 -7.70 -4.97 -4.61
C LEU A 80 -6.17 -4.86 -4.71
N PHE A 81 -5.64 -3.96 -5.54
CA PHE A 81 -4.21 -3.77 -5.67
C PHE A 81 -3.57 -3.15 -4.42
N ALA A 82 -4.30 -2.29 -3.70
CA ALA A 82 -3.85 -1.77 -2.40
C ALA A 82 -3.72 -2.90 -1.36
N ALA A 83 -4.69 -3.83 -1.32
CA ALA A 83 -4.62 -5.00 -0.45
C ALA A 83 -3.46 -5.93 -0.81
N LEU A 84 -3.23 -6.17 -2.12
CA LEU A 84 -2.07 -6.93 -2.59
C LEU A 84 -0.74 -6.26 -2.22
N THR A 85 -0.63 -4.94 -2.42
CA THR A 85 0.55 -4.18 -2.01
C THR A 85 0.75 -4.26 -0.50
N ALA A 86 -0.31 -4.12 0.30
CA ALA A 86 -0.25 -4.25 1.75
C ALA A 86 0.24 -5.65 2.18
N LEU A 87 -0.21 -6.72 1.50
CA LEU A 87 0.29 -8.07 1.72
C LEU A 87 1.79 -8.20 1.42
N LEU A 88 2.25 -7.60 0.31
CA LEU A 88 3.68 -7.56 -0.03
C LEU A 88 4.51 -6.82 1.02
N GLN A 89 3.99 -5.71 1.58
CA GLN A 89 4.63 -5.02 2.69
C GLN A 89 4.66 -5.88 3.97
N CYS A 90 3.61 -6.66 4.25
CA CYS A 90 3.60 -7.59 5.38
C CYS A 90 4.66 -8.69 5.21
N LEU A 91 4.88 -9.19 3.99
CA LEU A 91 5.93 -10.16 3.70
C LEU A 91 7.33 -9.58 3.94
N LEU A 92 7.56 -8.34 3.51
CA LEU A 92 8.82 -7.63 3.76
C LEU A 92 9.04 -7.42 5.26
N PHE A 93 8.02 -6.96 5.97
CA PHE A 93 8.06 -6.81 7.42
C PHE A 93 8.38 -8.15 8.10
N ALA A 94 7.67 -9.23 7.78
CA ALA A 94 7.96 -10.55 8.34
C ALA A 94 9.40 -11.01 8.09
N ASN A 95 9.94 -10.76 6.90
CA ASN A 95 11.34 -11.06 6.58
C ASN A 95 12.34 -10.25 7.42
N ALA A 96 12.01 -8.98 7.72
CA ALA A 96 12.84 -8.09 8.53
C ALA A 96 12.90 -8.46 10.02
N PHE A 97 11.79 -8.97 10.57
CA PHE A 97 11.67 -9.37 11.98
C PHE A 97 12.11 -10.82 12.25
N GLY A 98 12.70 -11.49 11.25
CA GLY A 98 13.27 -12.84 11.36
C GLY A 98 12.40 -13.91 10.71
N ASN A 99 13.03 -14.84 9.99
CA ASN A 99 12.44 -15.84 9.08
C ASN A 99 11.54 -16.93 9.72
N THR A 100 10.94 -16.67 10.89
CA THR A 100 10.13 -17.64 11.65
C THR A 100 8.63 -17.50 11.44
N TRP A 101 8.17 -16.50 10.68
CA TRP A 101 6.75 -16.28 10.43
C TRP A 101 6.24 -17.26 9.38
N SER A 102 5.25 -18.05 9.75
CA SER A 102 4.50 -18.89 8.83
C SER A 102 3.64 -18.02 7.90
N THR A 103 3.33 -18.53 6.72
CA THR A 103 2.44 -17.86 5.76
C THR A 103 1.10 -17.47 6.40
N ALA A 104 0.57 -18.32 7.30
CA ALA A 104 -0.67 -18.05 8.02
C ALA A 104 -0.58 -16.84 8.95
N GLU A 105 0.56 -16.65 9.64
CA GLU A 105 0.79 -15.49 10.51
C GLU A 105 0.92 -14.20 9.71
N ILE A 106 1.50 -14.24 8.50
CA ILE A 106 1.62 -13.09 7.60
C ILE A 106 0.23 -12.66 7.09
N PHE A 107 -0.61 -13.63 6.69
CA PHE A 107 -2.01 -13.35 6.38
C PHE A 107 -2.79 -12.86 7.60
N GLY A 108 -2.51 -13.42 8.78
CA GLY A 108 -3.06 -12.96 10.05
C GLY A 108 -2.69 -11.51 10.32
N LEU A 109 -1.44 -11.11 10.10
CA LEU A 109 -0.95 -9.76 10.30
C LEU A 109 -1.69 -8.75 9.43
N LEU A 110 -1.97 -9.08 8.17
CA LEU A 110 -2.86 -8.28 7.32
C LEU A 110 -4.31 -8.28 7.82
N GLY A 111 -4.83 -9.44 8.24
CA GLY A 111 -6.20 -9.60 8.72
C GLY A 111 -6.50 -8.81 10.01
N PHE A 112 -5.61 -8.91 11.01
CA PHE A 112 -5.73 -8.18 12.27
C PHE A 112 -5.56 -6.66 12.06
N ASN A 113 -4.68 -6.25 11.14
CA ASN A 113 -4.46 -4.85 10.80
C ASN A 113 -5.34 -4.34 9.64
N LEU A 114 -6.39 -5.07 9.26
CA LEU A 114 -7.26 -4.70 8.15
C LEU A 114 -7.93 -3.35 8.36
N HIS A 115 -8.25 -3.01 9.61
CA HIS A 115 -8.82 -1.71 9.96
C HIS A 115 -7.86 -0.55 9.62
N TRP A 116 -6.55 -0.71 9.84
CA TRP A 116 -5.55 0.28 9.42
C TRP A 116 -5.44 0.40 7.90
N LEU A 117 -5.60 -0.70 7.17
CA LEU A 117 -5.67 -0.65 5.71
C LEU A 117 -6.88 0.16 5.24
N VAL A 118 -8.04 0.00 5.89
CA VAL A 118 -9.25 0.79 5.59
C VAL A 118 -9.00 2.28 5.83
N VAL A 119 -8.33 2.64 6.93
CA VAL A 119 -7.95 4.04 7.21
C VAL A 119 -6.99 4.57 6.15
N ALA A 120 -5.94 3.80 5.81
CA ALA A 120 -4.96 4.17 4.79
C ALA A 120 -5.57 4.28 3.38
N LEU A 121 -6.63 3.51 3.08
CA LEU A 121 -7.35 3.55 1.81
C LEU A 121 -8.10 4.86 1.59
N VAL A 122 -8.54 5.56 2.64
CA VAL A 122 -9.31 6.81 2.51
C VAL A 122 -8.55 7.87 1.69
N PRO A 123 -7.31 8.26 2.04
CA PRO A 123 -6.54 9.23 1.24
C PRO A 123 -6.17 8.69 -0.14
N GLY A 124 -5.91 7.39 -0.29
CA GLY A 124 -5.63 6.76 -1.59
C GLY A 124 -6.82 6.82 -2.56
N LEU A 125 -8.03 6.55 -2.06
CA LEU A 125 -9.26 6.64 -2.84
C LEU A 125 -9.64 8.09 -3.14
N ALA A 126 -9.42 9.01 -2.19
CA ALA A 126 -9.60 10.44 -2.42
C ALA A 126 -8.68 10.93 -3.56
N TRP A 127 -7.41 10.50 -3.55
CA TRP A 127 -6.45 10.75 -4.63
C TRP A 127 -6.93 10.20 -5.97
N LEU A 128 -7.30 8.92 -6.01
CA LEU A 128 -7.81 8.24 -7.21
C LEU A 128 -8.99 9.00 -7.83
N PHE A 129 -10.01 9.27 -7.01
CA PHE A 129 -11.26 9.87 -7.47
C PHE A 129 -11.14 11.36 -7.75
N GLY A 130 -10.24 12.07 -7.08
CA GLY A 130 -9.88 13.46 -7.38
C GLY A 130 -9.25 13.58 -8.77
N LEU A 131 -8.26 12.73 -9.07
CA LEU A 131 -7.63 12.67 -10.39
C LEU A 131 -8.58 12.22 -11.50
N GLU A 132 -9.49 11.29 -11.20
CA GLU A 132 -10.53 10.89 -12.17
C GLU A 132 -11.48 12.06 -12.48
N ARG A 133 -11.79 12.90 -11.49
CA ARG A 133 -12.63 14.09 -11.67
C ARG A 133 -11.94 15.17 -12.50
N LEU A 134 -10.63 15.35 -12.36
CA LEU A 134 -9.85 16.30 -13.17
C LEU A 134 -9.73 15.89 -14.65
N ARG A 135 -10.03 14.63 -14.97
CA ARG A 135 -10.00 14.08 -16.34
C ARG A 135 -11.33 14.19 -17.08
N GLY A 136 -12.43 14.38 -16.36
CA GLY A 136 -13.80 14.47 -16.90
C GLY A 136 -14.26 15.91 -16.95
#